data_AF-A0A8I2C839-F1
#
_entry.id   AF-A0A8I2C839-F1
#
_cell.length_a   1.000
_cell.length_b   1.000
_cell.length_c   1.000
_cell.angle_alpha   90.00
_cell.angle_beta   90.00
_cell.angle_gamma   90.00
#
_symmetry.space_group_name_H-M   'P 1'
#
loop_
_entity.id
_entity.type
_entity.pdbx_description
1 polymer ?
#
loop_
_entity_poly.entity_id
_entity_poly.type
_entity_poly.pdbx_seq_one_letter_code
_entity_poly.pdbx_strand_id
1 'polypeptide(L)'
;MPHVFTNTPTAQEVFDVACAFFAASPGPSTGLDDMCMYRDPTGRCCIAGNFIPDDRYDPRMDDMSEMPDYKPNSGGNALNNLIEHFGQVVPPWFKEHQRLLTRLQSVHDERDNWFHRGWDYDRLADHLKGVASLFKLDVSAIEQVATRGRIPAGWQSVEA
;
A
#
# COMPACT_ATOMS: atom_id res chain seq x y z
N MET A 1 -12.81 0.51 -2.46
CA MET A 1 -12.96 1.96 -2.69
C MET A 1 -11.82 2.67 -1.99
N PRO A 2 -11.14 3.63 -2.63
CA PRO A 2 -10.06 4.36 -1.99
C PRO A 2 -10.55 5.14 -0.77
N HIS A 3 -9.67 5.29 0.22
CA HIS A 3 -9.91 6.15 1.36
C HIS A 3 -9.51 7.59 1.02
N VAL A 4 -10.42 8.53 1.25
CA VAL A 4 -10.20 9.95 1.01
C VAL A 4 -10.38 10.71 2.32
N PHE A 5 -9.29 11.33 2.79
CA PHE A 5 -9.36 12.26 3.92
C PHE A 5 -9.92 13.61 3.48
N THR A 6 -10.77 14.21 4.29
CA THR A 6 -11.36 15.55 4.05
C THR A 6 -10.45 16.69 4.50
N ASN A 7 -9.42 16.38 5.30
CA ASN A 7 -8.38 17.30 5.78
C ASN A 7 -7.01 16.62 5.69
N THR A 8 -5.93 17.35 5.93
CA THR A 8 -4.60 16.75 6.10
C THR A 8 -4.62 15.79 7.30
N PRO A 9 -4.42 14.47 7.10
CA PRO A 9 -4.44 13.52 8.19
C PRO A 9 -3.15 13.62 9.01
N THR A 10 -3.24 13.19 10.26
CA THR A 10 -2.09 12.87 11.10
C THR A 10 -1.43 11.57 10.63
N ALA A 11 -0.18 11.34 11.05
CA ALA A 11 0.51 10.07 10.79
C ALA A 11 -0.25 8.87 11.38
N GLN A 12 -0.93 9.05 12.52
CA GLN A 12 -1.74 8.02 13.14
C GLN A 12 -2.95 7.68 12.27
N GLU A 13 -3.69 8.68 11.78
CA GLU A 13 -4.87 8.44 10.92
C GLU A 13 -4.49 7.73 9.62
N VAL A 14 -3.36 8.10 8.99
CA VAL A 14 -2.84 7.38 7.82
C VAL A 14 -2.54 5.92 8.16
N PHE A 15 -1.91 5.67 9.31
CA PHE A 15 -1.56 4.33 9.76
C PHE A 15 -2.76 3.47 10.12
N ASP A 16 -3.76 4.04 10.80
CA ASP A 16 -4.99 3.33 11.17
C ASP A 16 -5.78 2.91 9.93
N VAL A 17 -5.91 3.81 8.95
CA VAL A 17 -6.54 3.49 7.66
C VAL A 17 -5.72 2.45 6.89
N ALA A 18 -4.39 2.50 6.96
CA ALA A 18 -3.55 1.48 6.34
C ALA A 18 -3.74 0.11 6.98
N CYS A 19 -3.84 0.03 8.31
CA CYS A 19 -4.13 -1.21 9.02
C CYS A 19 -5.52 -1.76 8.63
N ALA A 20 -6.54 -0.90 8.58
CA ALA A 20 -7.87 -1.28 8.14
C ALA A 20 -7.87 -1.78 6.67
N PHE A 21 -7.10 -1.13 5.80
CA PHE A 21 -6.89 -1.58 4.43
C PHE A 21 -6.24 -2.97 4.40
N PHE A 22 -5.15 -3.20 5.12
CA PHE A 22 -4.49 -4.51 5.15
C PHE A 22 -5.40 -5.61 5.71
N ALA A 23 -6.20 -5.31 6.73
CA ALA A 23 -7.18 -6.22 7.29
C ALA A 23 -8.30 -6.58 6.30
N ALA A 24 -8.60 -5.72 5.33
CA ALA A 24 -9.60 -5.96 4.30
C ALA A 24 -9.03 -6.42 2.96
N SER A 25 -7.73 -6.23 2.71
CA SER A 25 -7.14 -6.40 1.38
C SER A 25 -7.15 -7.86 0.92
N PRO A 26 -7.63 -8.16 -0.29
CA PRO A 26 -7.62 -9.49 -0.88
C PRO A 26 -6.22 -9.83 -1.46
N GLY A 27 -5.16 -9.61 -0.68
CA GLY A 27 -3.78 -9.84 -1.10
C GLY A 27 -3.11 -8.64 -1.78
N PRO A 28 -1.94 -8.84 -2.42
CA PRO A 28 -1.22 -7.77 -3.08
C PRO A 28 -1.87 -7.40 -4.43
N SER A 29 -1.70 -6.13 -4.81
CA SER A 29 -2.00 -5.64 -6.16
C SER A 29 -0.75 -5.75 -7.03
N THR A 30 -0.67 -6.80 -7.84
CA THR A 30 0.48 -7.07 -8.73
C THR A 30 0.06 -7.16 -10.18
N GLY A 31 0.81 -6.49 -11.06
CA GLY A 31 0.74 -6.65 -12.49
C GLY A 31 1.30 -7.99 -12.98
N LEU A 32 1.32 -8.17 -14.31
CA LEU A 32 1.75 -9.40 -14.98
C LEU A 32 3.23 -9.76 -14.76
N ASP A 33 4.03 -8.81 -14.28
CA ASP A 33 5.47 -8.87 -14.05
C ASP A 33 5.83 -8.88 -12.55
N ASP A 34 4.86 -9.21 -11.68
CA ASP A 34 4.96 -9.10 -10.21
C ASP A 34 5.23 -7.67 -9.71
N MET A 35 5.12 -6.65 -10.56
CA MET A 35 5.28 -5.26 -10.14
C MET A 35 4.02 -4.76 -9.45
N CYS A 36 4.21 -4.04 -8.35
CA CYS A 36 3.12 -3.45 -7.60
C CYS A 36 2.39 -2.40 -8.44
N MET A 37 1.06 -2.50 -8.53
CA MET A 37 0.20 -1.52 -9.21
C MET A 37 -0.64 -0.74 -8.19
N TYR A 38 -0.75 0.56 -8.38
CA TYR A 38 -1.70 1.43 -7.68
C TYR A 38 -3.15 1.00 -7.92
N ARG A 39 -3.46 0.55 -9.15
CA ARG A 39 -4.73 -0.09 -9.51
C ARG A 39 -4.45 -1.21 -10.48
N ASP A 40 -4.74 -2.46 -10.10
CA ASP A 40 -4.67 -3.56 -11.04
C ASP A 40 -5.97 -3.70 -11.88
N PRO A 41 -5.93 -4.39 -13.03
CA PRO A 41 -7.12 -4.60 -13.86
C PRO A 41 -8.24 -5.42 -13.19
N THR A 42 -7.96 -6.09 -12.06
CA THR A 42 -8.94 -6.86 -11.29
C THR A 42 -9.65 -6.02 -10.23
N GLY A 43 -9.27 -4.74 -10.09
CA GLY A 43 -9.84 -3.81 -9.12
C GLY A 43 -9.14 -3.82 -7.76
N ARG A 44 -8.02 -4.52 -7.61
CA ARG A 44 -7.17 -4.40 -6.40
C ARG A 44 -6.33 -3.14 -6.50
N CYS A 45 -5.83 -2.70 -5.36
CA CYS A 45 -4.94 -1.56 -5.27
C CYS A 45 -3.86 -1.83 -4.25
N CYS A 46 -2.70 -1.20 -4.40
CA CYS A 46 -1.70 -1.18 -3.34
C CYS A 46 -2.06 -0.17 -2.25
N ILE A 47 -1.30 -0.18 -1.15
CA ILE A 47 -1.57 0.73 -0.04
C ILE A 47 -1.45 2.21 -0.43
N ALA A 48 -0.47 2.60 -1.25
CA ALA A 48 -0.40 3.97 -1.74
C ALA A 48 -1.59 4.30 -2.66
N GLY A 49 -1.97 3.34 -3.51
CA GLY A 49 -3.15 3.44 -4.38
C GLY A 49 -4.42 3.64 -3.57
N ASN A 50 -4.58 2.96 -2.43
CA ASN A 50 -5.75 3.10 -1.56
C ASN A 50 -6.00 4.55 -1.11
N PHE A 51 -4.96 5.41 -1.10
CA PHE A 51 -5.08 6.81 -0.75
C PHE A 51 -5.21 7.77 -1.94
N ILE A 52 -5.19 7.26 -3.17
CA ILE A 52 -5.42 8.04 -4.39
C ILE A 52 -6.91 7.98 -4.71
N PRO A 53 -7.63 9.12 -4.68
CA PRO A 53 -9.04 9.18 -5.11
C PRO A 53 -9.20 8.71 -6.56
N ASP A 54 -10.32 8.05 -6.87
CA ASP A 54 -10.54 7.48 -8.21
C ASP A 54 -10.62 8.56 -9.31
N ASP A 55 -11.12 9.76 -9.00
CA ASP A 55 -11.17 10.91 -9.90
C ASP A 55 -9.79 11.55 -10.15
N ARG A 56 -8.79 11.14 -9.38
CA ARG A 56 -7.41 11.64 -9.46
C ARG A 56 -6.41 10.58 -9.90
N TYR A 57 -6.83 9.31 -9.99
CA TYR A 57 -6.00 8.25 -10.51
C TYR A 57 -5.76 8.48 -12.02
N ASP A 58 -4.51 8.32 -12.42
CA ASP A 58 -4.09 8.38 -13.81
C ASP A 58 -3.37 7.05 -14.14
N PRO A 59 -3.77 6.31 -15.19
CA PRO A 59 -3.11 5.05 -15.55
C PRO A 59 -1.60 5.15 -15.74
N ARG A 60 -1.08 6.33 -16.09
CA ARG A 60 0.37 6.60 -16.19
C ARG A 60 1.09 6.51 -14.85
N MET A 61 0.37 6.49 -13.73
CA MET A 61 0.94 6.21 -12.40
C MET A 61 1.45 4.77 -12.30
N ASP A 62 0.81 3.83 -13.00
CA ASP A 62 1.22 2.41 -13.00
C ASP A 62 2.31 2.10 -14.03
N ASP A 63 2.40 2.88 -15.10
CA ASP A 63 3.47 2.80 -16.10
C ASP A 63 4.09 4.19 -16.33
N MET A 64 5.19 4.44 -15.61
CA MET A 64 5.99 5.65 -15.74
C MET A 64 7.19 5.47 -16.68
N SER A 65 7.27 4.37 -17.44
CA SER A 65 8.43 4.06 -18.29
C SER A 65 8.71 5.13 -19.36
N GLU A 66 7.69 5.88 -19.77
CA GLU A 66 7.79 6.97 -20.74
C GLU A 66 8.07 8.35 -20.11
N MET A 67 8.13 8.45 -18.77
CA MET A 67 8.40 9.73 -18.09
C MET A 67 9.89 10.11 -18.18
N PRO A 68 10.21 11.38 -18.42
CA PRO A 68 11.58 11.89 -18.29
C PRO A 68 12.13 11.56 -16.89
N ASP A 69 13.39 11.11 -16.83
CA ASP A 69 14.10 10.77 -15.59
C ASP A 69 13.53 9.58 -14.79
N TYR A 70 12.68 8.75 -15.41
CA TYR A 70 12.17 7.53 -14.81
C TYR A 70 13.30 6.61 -14.31
N LYS A 71 13.24 6.24 -13.04
CA LYS A 71 14.10 5.22 -12.43
C LYS A 71 13.25 3.97 -12.18
N PRO A 72 13.58 2.82 -12.81
CA PRO A 72 12.78 1.62 -12.70
C PRO A 72 12.58 1.19 -11.24
N ASN A 73 11.33 0.85 -10.94
CA ASN A 73 10.82 0.66 -9.59
C ASN A 73 11.38 -0.64 -8.97
N SER A 74 11.97 -0.49 -7.79
CA SER A 74 11.93 -1.51 -6.74
C SER A 74 11.69 -0.76 -5.43
N GLY A 75 10.77 -1.28 -4.60
CA GLY A 75 10.45 -0.86 -3.22
C GLY A 75 10.58 0.63 -2.88
N GLY A 76 9.48 1.31 -2.56
CA GLY A 76 9.51 2.70 -2.07
C GLY A 76 9.88 3.78 -3.10
N ASN A 77 10.66 3.45 -4.13
CA ASN A 77 10.98 4.33 -5.26
C ASN A 77 9.73 4.66 -6.10
N ALA A 78 8.75 3.76 -6.16
CA ALA A 78 7.47 4.01 -6.83
C ALA A 78 6.75 5.22 -6.24
N LEU A 79 6.71 5.34 -4.91
CA LEU A 79 6.06 6.48 -4.25
C LEU A 79 6.81 7.79 -4.49
N ASN A 80 8.16 7.75 -4.54
CA ASN A 80 8.95 8.94 -4.84
C ASN A 80 8.64 9.45 -6.26
N ASN A 81 8.64 8.55 -7.24
CA ASN A 81 8.29 8.87 -8.62
C ASN A 81 6.84 9.41 -8.71
N LEU A 82 5.89 8.81 -7.97
CA LEU A 82 4.51 9.31 -7.90
C LEU A 82 4.44 10.74 -7.39
N ILE A 83 5.12 11.06 -6.28
CA ILE A 83 5.09 12.42 -5.71
C ILE A 83 5.79 13.41 -6.65
N GLU A 84 6.88 13.01 -7.29
CA GLU A 84 7.65 13.85 -8.20
C GLU A 84 6.86 14.21 -9.46
N HIS A 85 6.25 13.23 -10.12
CA HIS A 85 5.58 13.43 -11.41
C HIS A 85 4.07 13.73 -11.28
N PHE A 86 3.43 13.29 -10.20
CA PHE A 86 1.98 13.42 -9.98
C PHE A 86 1.63 14.18 -8.69
N GLY A 87 2.59 14.84 -8.03
CA GLY A 87 2.39 15.62 -6.80
C GLY A 87 1.29 16.67 -6.86
N GLN A 88 0.97 17.17 -8.06
CA GLN A 88 -0.09 18.15 -8.30
C GLN A 88 -1.50 17.54 -8.23
N VAL A 89 -1.60 16.22 -8.42
CA VAL A 89 -2.85 15.46 -8.58
C VAL A 89 -3.12 14.61 -7.35
N VAL A 90 -2.08 13.95 -6.80
CA VAL A 90 -2.22 13.20 -5.55
C VAL A 90 -2.53 14.14 -4.38
N PRO A 91 -3.13 13.65 -3.28
CA PRO A 91 -3.39 14.48 -2.11
C PRO A 91 -2.12 15.19 -1.60
N PRO A 92 -2.15 16.50 -1.32
CA PRO A 92 -0.95 17.26 -0.93
C PRO A 92 -0.18 16.67 0.27
N TRP A 93 -0.91 16.04 1.19
CA TRP A 93 -0.35 15.39 2.37
C TRP A 93 0.54 14.17 2.06
N PHE A 94 0.52 13.63 0.84
CA PHE A 94 1.44 12.56 0.41
C PHE A 94 2.90 12.95 0.62
N LYS A 95 3.25 14.21 0.31
CA LYS A 95 4.60 14.72 0.49
C LYS A 95 4.97 14.84 1.96
N GLU A 96 4.04 15.28 2.80
CA GLU A 96 4.22 15.40 4.26
C GLU A 96 4.45 14.03 4.92
N HIS A 97 3.73 13.01 4.45
CA HIS A 97 3.79 11.64 4.96
C HIS A 97 4.62 10.68 4.11
N GLN A 98 5.45 11.20 3.19
CA GLN A 98 6.19 10.41 2.21
C GLN A 98 6.96 9.26 2.87
N ARG A 99 7.67 9.53 3.98
CA ARG A 99 8.44 8.51 4.69
C ARG A 99 7.56 7.41 5.27
N LEU A 100 6.39 7.75 5.82
CA LEU A 100 5.44 6.78 6.37
C LEU A 100 4.85 5.93 5.25
N LEU A 101 4.36 6.57 4.19
CA LEU A 101 3.79 5.89 3.03
C LEU A 101 4.81 4.98 2.34
N THR A 102 6.08 5.38 2.21
CA THR A 102 7.15 4.53 1.68
C THR A 102 7.33 3.26 2.53
N ARG A 103 7.24 3.39 3.86
CA ARG A 103 7.38 2.24 4.76
C ARG A 103 6.16 1.32 4.71
N LEU A 104 4.96 1.87 4.69
CA LEU A 104 3.73 1.11 4.50
C LEU A 104 3.74 0.37 3.14
N GLN A 105 4.17 1.04 2.08
CA GLN A 105 4.34 0.43 0.77
C GLN A 105 5.39 -0.70 0.79
N SER A 106 6.49 -0.53 1.53
CA SER A 106 7.47 -1.61 1.70
C SER A 106 6.88 -2.82 2.42
N VAL A 107 5.98 -2.61 3.39
CA VAL A 107 5.26 -3.72 4.05
C VAL A 107 4.32 -4.41 3.06
N HIS A 108 3.60 -3.65 2.24
CA HIS A 108 2.75 -4.19 1.18
C HIS A 108 3.55 -4.99 0.15
N ASP A 109 4.74 -4.53 -0.24
CA ASP A 109 5.52 -5.13 -1.32
C ASP A 109 6.45 -6.27 -0.86
N GLU A 110 6.51 -6.53 0.45
CA GLU A 110 7.30 -7.61 1.00
C GLU A 110 6.74 -8.96 0.54
N ARG A 111 7.45 -9.62 -0.39
CA ARG A 111 7.02 -10.84 -1.08
C ARG A 111 6.71 -11.97 -0.11
N ASP A 112 7.44 -12.03 0.99
CA ASP A 112 7.26 -13.03 2.02
C ASP A 112 5.89 -12.97 2.72
N ASN A 113 5.18 -11.85 2.64
CA ASN A 113 3.82 -11.73 3.18
C ASN A 113 2.77 -12.43 2.28
N TRP A 114 3.08 -12.71 1.01
CA TRP A 114 2.06 -13.09 0.02
C TRP A 114 2.33 -14.36 -0.77
N PHE A 115 3.59 -14.61 -1.17
CA PHE A 115 3.86 -15.57 -2.26
C PHE A 115 4.33 -16.94 -1.77
N HIS A 116 5.27 -16.98 -0.84
CA HIS A 116 5.99 -18.23 -0.55
C HIS A 116 5.15 -19.28 0.19
N ARG A 117 4.13 -18.86 0.96
CA ARG A 117 3.37 -19.76 1.85
C ARG A 117 1.86 -19.47 1.87
N GLY A 118 1.38 -18.67 0.91
CA GLY A 118 0.07 -18.02 0.97
C GLY A 118 0.14 -16.66 1.68
N TRP A 119 -1.02 -16.08 2.01
CA TRP A 119 -1.08 -14.76 2.64
C TRP A 119 -0.85 -14.89 4.15
N ASP A 120 0.16 -14.19 4.65
CA ASP A 120 0.66 -14.29 6.01
C ASP A 120 0.44 -12.95 6.75
N TYR A 121 -0.79 -12.76 7.25
CA TYR A 121 -1.16 -11.51 7.92
C TYR A 121 -0.51 -11.38 9.31
N ASP A 122 -0.10 -12.48 9.93
CA ASP A 122 0.70 -12.46 11.16
C ASP A 122 2.05 -11.78 10.90
N ARG A 123 2.73 -12.18 9.82
CA ARG A 123 3.98 -11.55 9.41
C ARG A 123 3.79 -10.10 8.97
N LEU A 124 2.71 -9.81 8.24
CA LEU A 124 2.36 -8.45 7.86
C LEU A 124 2.15 -7.57 9.10
N ALA A 125 1.43 -8.06 10.11
CA ALA A 125 1.22 -7.38 11.38
C ALA A 125 2.54 -7.11 12.13
N ASP A 126 3.49 -8.07 12.12
CA ASP A 126 4.82 -7.86 12.71
C ASP A 126 5.62 -6.77 11.98
N HIS A 127 5.56 -6.72 10.65
CA HIS A 127 6.16 -5.63 9.89
C HIS A 127 5.50 -4.27 10.21
N LEU A 128 4.17 -4.22 10.39
CA LEU A 128 3.46 -3.02 10.80
C LEU A 128 3.88 -2.53 12.20
N LYS A 129 4.19 -3.43 13.15
CA LYS A 129 4.76 -3.05 14.46
C LYS A 129 6.10 -2.33 14.29
N GLY A 130 6.92 -2.76 13.33
CA GLY A 130 8.16 -2.08 12.95
C GLY A 130 7.93 -0.66 12.45
N VAL A 131 6.90 -0.46 11.61
CA VAL A 131 6.48 0.87 11.16
C VAL A 131 6.00 1.71 12.35
N ALA A 132 5.09 1.20 13.17
CA ALA A 132 4.55 1.93 14.31
C ALA A 132 5.65 2.39 15.28
N SER A 133 6.63 1.53 15.57
CA SER A 133 7.80 1.87 16.39
C SER A 133 8.62 3.03 15.80
N LEU A 134 8.88 3.00 14.49
CA LEU A 134 9.67 4.03 13.80
C LEU A 134 9.00 5.42 13.85
N PHE A 135 7.67 5.46 13.81
CA PHE A 135 6.88 6.69 13.76
C PHE A 135 6.22 7.05 15.09
N LYS A 136 6.44 6.27 16.15
CA LYS A 136 5.82 6.42 17.48
C LYS A 136 4.29 6.43 17.43
N LEU A 137 3.74 5.47 16.69
CA LEU A 137 2.30 5.32 16.46
C LEU A 137 1.71 4.31 17.44
N ASP A 138 0.42 4.47 17.72
CA ASP A 138 -0.38 3.49 18.42
C ASP A 138 -0.54 2.22 17.58
N VAL A 139 -0.52 1.07 18.26
CA VAL A 139 -0.50 -0.27 17.63
C VAL A 139 -1.84 -0.98 17.67
N SER A 140 -2.89 -0.40 18.29
CA SER A 140 -4.17 -1.09 18.46
C SER A 140 -4.81 -1.48 17.12
N ALA A 141 -4.63 -0.67 16.08
CA ALA A 141 -5.15 -0.98 14.74
C ALA A 141 -4.52 -2.24 14.10
N ILE A 142 -3.31 -2.64 14.53
CA ILE A 142 -2.60 -3.82 14.00
C ILE A 142 -3.33 -5.12 14.36
N GLU A 143 -4.08 -5.15 15.46
CA GLU A 143 -4.83 -6.33 15.89
C GLU A 143 -5.82 -6.79 14.80
N GLN A 144 -6.43 -5.84 14.09
CA GLN A 144 -7.37 -6.13 12.99
C GLN A 144 -6.71 -6.87 11.83
N VAL A 145 -5.41 -6.66 11.63
CA VAL A 145 -4.63 -7.36 10.59
C VAL A 145 -4.30 -8.77 11.08
N ALA A 146 -3.81 -8.88 12.32
CA ALA A 146 -3.41 -10.16 12.90
C ALA A 146 -4.59 -11.15 13.02
N THR A 147 -5.82 -10.67 13.24
CA THR A 147 -7.01 -11.53 13.33
C THR A 147 -7.34 -12.28 12.05
N ARG A 148 -6.84 -11.85 10.88
CA ARG A 148 -6.95 -12.63 9.63
C ARG A 148 -6.12 -13.91 9.66
N GLY A 149 -5.03 -13.93 10.44
CA GLY A 149 -4.10 -15.05 10.51
C GLY A 149 -3.49 -15.42 9.16
N ARG A 150 -3.30 -16.71 8.91
CA ARG A 150 -2.68 -17.21 7.68
C ARG A 150 -3.71 -17.82 6.73
N ILE A 151 -3.67 -17.40 5.46
CA ILE A 151 -4.43 -18.01 4.36
C ILE A 151 -3.47 -18.85 3.51
N PRO A 152 -3.58 -20.21 3.52
CA PRO A 152 -2.69 -21.09 2.77
C PRO A 152 -2.70 -20.85 1.25
N ALA A 153 -1.61 -21.19 0.58
CA ALA A 153 -1.56 -21.21 -0.90
C ALA A 153 -2.68 -22.10 -1.48
N GLY A 154 -3.37 -21.61 -2.51
CA GLY A 154 -4.49 -22.29 -3.17
C GLY A 154 -5.89 -21.92 -2.64
N TRP A 155 -5.99 -21.13 -1.56
CA TRP A 155 -7.27 -20.70 -0.95
C TRP A 155 -7.58 -19.21 -1.17
N GLN A 156 -6.75 -18.50 -1.93
CA GLN A 156 -6.83 -17.06 -2.15
C GLN A 156 -8.03 -16.60 -3.00
N SER A 157 -8.70 -17.52 -3.71
CA SER A 157 -9.82 -17.21 -4.62
C SER A 157 -11.22 -17.39 -4.01
N VAL A 158 -11.31 -17.82 -2.75
CA VAL A 158 -12.59 -18.26 -2.13
C VAL A 158 -13.24 -17.16 -1.27
N GLU A 159 -12.56 -16.03 -1.04
CA GLU A 159 -13.03 -14.91 -0.19
C GLU A 159 -13.19 -13.58 -0.96
N ALA A 160 -13.72 -13.62 -2.19
CA ALA A 160 -14.08 -12.41 -2.94
C ALA A 160 -15.55 -12.01 -2.70
#